data_AF-R6E765-F1
#
_entry.id   AF-R6E765-F1
#
_cell.length_a   1.000
_cell.length_b   1.000
_cell.length_c   1.000
_cell.angle_alpha   90.00
_cell.angle_beta   90.00
_cell.angle_gamma   90.00
#
_symmetry.space_group_name_H-M   'P 1'
#
loop_
_entity.id
_entity.type
_entity.pdbx_description
1 polymer ?
#
loop_
_entity_poly.entity_id
_entity_poly.type
_entity_poly.pdbx_seq_one_letter_code
_entity_poly.pdbx_strand_id
1 'polypeptide(L)'
;MNNVLRPIIPMKKIVLTEEQIKHMKKDELLQQLKEEAVKVYEEKEAEFPDPDQIREVERIILLKVIDHKWMDHIDDMDQLRQGIGLQAFGQRDPVVEYKFAGFEMFDAMIDAISEETVKAMMHVQIEQKVEREQVAQVTGTNKDDSAVATPKKREGKKIQPNDPCPCGSGKKYKMCCGKKF
;
A
#
# COMPACT_ATOMS: atom_id res chain seq x y z
N MET A 1 -8.76 -28.43 7.78
CA MET A 1 -7.63 -27.86 8.54
C MET A 1 -6.62 -27.17 7.62
N ASN A 2 -5.90 -27.89 6.75
CA ASN A 2 -4.90 -27.27 5.86
C ASN A 2 -5.44 -26.13 4.96
N ASN A 3 -6.66 -26.25 4.43
CA ASN A 3 -7.26 -25.23 3.56
C ASN A 3 -7.69 -23.96 4.31
N VAL A 4 -7.86 -24.04 5.63
CA VAL A 4 -8.30 -22.92 6.47
C VAL A 4 -7.11 -22.22 7.11
N LEU A 5 -6.15 -22.99 7.65
CA LEU A 5 -5.02 -22.42 8.40
C LEU A 5 -3.92 -21.85 7.49
N ARG A 6 -3.60 -22.51 6.37
CA ARG A 6 -2.46 -22.10 5.53
C ARG A 6 -2.61 -20.72 4.86
N PRO A 7 -3.83 -20.30 4.44
CA PRO A 7 -4.04 -18.92 3.96
C PRO A 7 -3.89 -17.85 5.03
N ILE A 8 -3.96 -18.20 6.32
CA ILE A 8 -3.84 -17.29 7.45
C ILE A 8 -2.39 -17.29 7.96
N ILE A 9 -1.85 -18.48 8.23
CA ILE A 9 -0.48 -18.69 8.72
C ILE A 9 0.26 -19.55 7.69
N PRO A 10 1.39 -19.09 7.13
CA PRO A 10 2.14 -19.80 6.09
C PRO A 10 2.95 -20.97 6.65
N MET A 11 2.27 -21.92 7.30
CA MET A 11 2.85 -23.12 7.90
C MET A 11 2.96 -24.28 6.90
N LYS A 12 3.77 -25.29 7.27
CA LYS A 12 3.91 -26.52 6.48
C LYS A 12 2.59 -27.28 6.45
N LYS A 13 2.42 -28.13 5.43
CA LYS A 13 1.22 -28.96 5.32
C LYS A 13 1.15 -29.90 6.52
N ILE A 14 0.06 -29.81 7.28
CA ILE A 14 -0.19 -30.66 8.42
C ILE A 14 -0.55 -32.05 7.89
N VAL A 15 0.28 -33.04 8.24
CA VAL A 15 0.08 -34.46 7.93
C VAL A 15 0.12 -35.20 9.26
N LEU A 16 -1.01 -35.79 9.64
CA LEU A 16 -1.12 -36.61 10.84
C LEU A 16 -0.75 -38.05 10.49
N THR A 17 0.09 -38.68 11.31
CA THR A 17 0.39 -40.11 11.19
C THR A 17 -0.81 -40.96 11.64
N GLU A 18 -0.88 -42.21 11.22
CA GLU A 18 -1.99 -43.12 11.59
C GLU A 18 -2.12 -43.30 13.12
N GLU A 19 -1.00 -43.23 13.84
CA GLU A 19 -0.97 -43.30 15.31
C GLU A 19 -1.52 -42.02 15.96
N GLN A 20 -1.20 -40.86 15.41
CA GLN A 20 -1.74 -39.57 15.87
C GLN A 20 -3.26 -39.50 15.64
N ILE A 21 -3.76 -40.04 14.53
CA ILE A 21 -5.20 -40.07 14.25
C ILE A 21 -5.95 -40.96 15.27
N LYS A 22 -5.32 -42.05 15.74
CA LYS A 22 -5.95 -43.00 16.67
C LYS A 22 -5.86 -42.59 18.13
N HIS A 23 -4.80 -41.90 18.55
CA HIS A 23 -4.49 -41.70 19.97
C HIS A 23 -4.42 -40.25 20.42
N MET A 24 -4.28 -39.28 19.51
CA MET A 24 -4.12 -37.88 19.90
C MET A 24 -5.46 -37.24 20.25
N LYS A 25 -5.48 -36.50 21.36
CA LYS A 25 -6.67 -35.74 21.75
C LYS A 25 -6.72 -34.41 21.00
N LYS A 26 -7.94 -33.86 20.87
CA LYS A 26 -8.17 -32.54 20.24
C LYS A 26 -7.31 -31.44 20.88
N ASP A 27 -7.17 -31.45 22.20
CA ASP A 27 -6.43 -30.42 22.93
C ASP A 27 -4.91 -30.53 22.69
N GLU A 28 -4.38 -31.75 22.55
CA GLU A 28 -2.98 -31.99 22.22
C GLU A 28 -2.66 -31.49 20.80
N LEU A 29 -3.55 -31.76 19.84
CA LEU A 29 -3.41 -31.22 18.48
C LEU A 29 -3.46 -29.70 18.46
N LEU A 30 -4.40 -29.11 19.21
CA LEU A 30 -4.54 -27.66 19.29
C LEU A 30 -3.29 -27.00 19.88
N GLN A 31 -2.69 -27.62 20.89
CA GLN A 31 -1.44 -27.16 21.48
C GLN A 31 -0.27 -27.25 20.48
N GLN A 32 -0.14 -28.37 19.77
CA GLN A 32 0.90 -28.54 18.74
C GLN A 32 0.79 -27.49 17.63
N LEU A 33 -0.42 -27.20 17.15
CA LEU A 33 -0.64 -26.19 16.11
C LEU A 33 -0.32 -24.78 16.60
N LYS A 34 -0.63 -24.46 17.85
CA LYS A 34 -0.24 -23.18 18.46
C LYS A 34 1.27 -23.03 18.53
N GLU A 35 1.97 -24.08 18.95
CA GLU A 35 3.43 -24.08 19.01
C GLU A 35 4.06 -23.92 17.63
N GLU A 36 3.50 -24.56 16.60
CA GLU A 36 3.98 -24.37 15.21
C GLU A 36 3.71 -22.94 14.71
N ALA A 37 2.54 -22.36 15.01
CA ALA A 37 2.22 -20.98 14.67
C ALA A 37 3.16 -19.97 15.33
N VAL A 38 3.49 -20.18 16.61
CA VAL A 38 4.46 -19.32 17.34
C VAL A 38 5.84 -19.41 16.70
N LYS A 39 6.31 -20.60 16.30
CA LYS A 39 7.59 -20.75 15.61
C LYS A 39 7.63 -19.98 14.28
N VAL A 40 6.56 -20.06 13.48
CA VAL A 40 6.45 -19.29 12.24
C VAL A 40 6.49 -17.78 12.53
N TYR A 41 5.90 -17.34 13.63
CA TYR A 41 5.96 -15.95 14.06
C TYR A 41 7.37 -15.50 14.49
N GLU A 42 8.07 -16.33 15.26
CA GLU A 42 9.45 -16.07 15.68
C GLU A 42 10.39 -15.99 14.46
N GLU A 43 10.22 -16.88 13.49
CA GLU A 43 10.93 -16.83 12.20
C GLU A 43 10.64 -15.52 11.46
N LYS A 44 9.38 -15.06 11.49
CA LYS A 44 8.94 -13.79 10.90
C LYS A 44 9.58 -12.59 11.59
N GLU A 45 9.58 -12.54 12.92
CA GLU A 45 10.19 -11.47 13.71
C GLU A 45 11.70 -11.37 13.43
N ALA A 46 12.37 -12.51 13.21
CA ALA A 46 13.78 -12.55 12.83
C ALA A 46 14.08 -12.01 11.41
N GLU A 47 13.09 -11.86 10.53
CA GLU A 47 13.26 -11.20 9.22
C GLU A 47 13.46 -9.68 9.37
N PHE A 48 13.06 -9.09 10.50
CA PHE A 48 13.15 -7.65 10.77
C PHE A 48 14.50 -7.33 11.43
N PRO A 49 15.29 -6.37 10.89
CA PRO A 49 16.57 -5.99 11.49
C PRO A 49 16.46 -5.36 12.88
N ASP A 50 15.32 -4.72 13.16
CA ASP A 50 15.03 -4.00 14.40
C ASP A 50 13.69 -4.48 14.99
N PRO A 51 13.67 -5.01 16.22
CA PRO A 51 12.44 -5.43 16.90
C PRO A 51 11.39 -4.32 17.02
N ASP A 52 11.77 -3.05 17.10
CA ASP A 52 10.80 -1.96 17.23
C ASP A 52 9.98 -1.75 15.94
N GLN A 53 10.54 -2.12 14.78
CA GLN A 53 9.83 -2.01 13.50
C GLN A 53 8.64 -2.97 13.42
N ILE A 54 8.82 -4.23 13.84
CA ILE A 54 7.70 -5.19 13.80
C ILE A 54 6.59 -4.77 14.77
N ARG A 55 6.91 -4.19 15.94
CA ARG A 55 5.91 -3.69 16.90
C ARG A 55 5.09 -2.54 16.36
N GLU A 56 5.72 -1.62 15.63
CA GLU A 56 4.98 -0.55 14.98
C GLU A 56 4.11 -1.08 13.83
N VAL A 57 4.61 -2.07 13.07
CA VAL A 57 3.81 -2.75 12.03
C VAL A 57 2.61 -3.49 12.64
N GLU A 58 2.78 -4.23 13.74
CA GLU A 58 1.69 -4.87 14.50
C GLU A 58 0.60 -3.85 14.84
N ARG A 59 1.00 -2.70 15.42
CA ARG A 59 0.09 -1.62 15.81
C ARG A 59 -0.66 -1.04 14.61
N ILE A 60 0.06 -0.72 13.53
CA ILE A 60 -0.53 -0.11 12.33
C ILE A 60 -1.53 -1.07 11.69
N ILE A 61 -1.19 -2.36 11.56
CA ILE A 61 -2.07 -3.38 10.98
C ILE A 61 -3.32 -3.52 11.85
N LEU A 62 -3.16 -3.67 13.18
CA LEU A 62 -4.29 -3.84 14.08
C LEU A 62 -5.26 -2.65 14.01
N LEU A 63 -4.75 -1.43 14.09
CA LEU A 63 -5.59 -0.22 14.01
C LEU A 63 -6.32 -0.14 12.65
N LYS A 64 -5.62 -0.40 11.55
CA LYS A 64 -6.22 -0.37 10.21
C LYS A 64 -7.32 -1.42 10.04
N VAL A 65 -7.13 -2.63 10.57
CA VAL A 65 -8.12 -3.71 10.51
C VAL A 65 -9.34 -3.36 11.37
N ILE A 66 -9.13 -2.86 12.60
CA ILE A 66 -10.21 -2.43 13.49
C ILE A 66 -11.02 -1.32 12.82
N ASP A 67 -10.37 -0.27 12.31
CA ASP A 67 -11.05 0.87 11.70
C ASP A 67 -11.91 0.44 10.51
N HIS A 68 -11.38 -0.43 9.64
CA HIS A 68 -12.12 -0.94 8.50
C HIS A 68 -13.32 -1.79 8.91
N LYS A 69 -13.12 -2.75 9.82
CA LYS A 69 -14.19 -3.66 10.28
C LYS A 69 -15.28 -2.93 11.09
N TRP A 70 -14.90 -1.94 11.88
CA TRP A 70 -15.83 -1.11 12.62
C TRP A 70 -16.69 -0.24 11.70
N MET A 71 -16.09 0.34 10.65
CA MET A 71 -16.83 1.11 9.65
C MET A 71 -17.85 0.22 8.92
N ASP A 72 -17.42 -0.96 8.44
CA ASP A 72 -18.32 -1.92 7.80
C ASP A 72 -19.47 -2.33 8.76
N HIS A 73 -19.16 -2.59 10.02
CA HIS A 73 -20.16 -2.95 11.03
C HIS A 73 -21.17 -1.83 11.29
N ILE A 74 -20.75 -0.56 11.33
CA ILE A 74 -21.68 0.56 11.46
C ILE A 74 -22.66 0.59 10.29
N ASP A 75 -22.18 0.42 9.07
CA ASP A 75 -23.00 0.40 7.86
C ASP A 75 -23.99 -0.77 7.89
N ASP A 76 -23.53 -1.95 8.30
CA ASP A 76 -24.39 -3.13 8.43
C ASP A 76 -25.44 -2.95 9.55
N MET A 77 -25.08 -2.29 10.66
CA MET A 77 -26.01 -1.98 11.75
C MET A 77 -27.08 -0.97 11.34
N ASP A 78 -26.73 0.01 10.49
CA ASP A 78 -27.72 0.94 9.92
C ASP A 78 -28.68 0.23 8.96
N GLN A 79 -28.17 -0.67 8.12
CA GLN A 79 -29.00 -1.52 7.27
C GLN A 79 -29.94 -2.42 8.09
N LEU A 80 -29.42 -3.07 9.14
CA LEU A 80 -30.22 -3.89 10.06
C LEU A 80 -31.34 -3.06 10.69
N ARG A 81 -31.02 -1.85 11.16
CA ARG A 81 -31.99 -0.94 11.77
C ARG A 81 -33.12 -0.56 10.81
N GLN A 82 -32.80 -0.29 9.55
CA GLN A 82 -33.80 0.04 8.53
C GLN A 82 -34.66 -1.18 8.15
N GLY A 83 -34.07 -2.38 8.12
CA GLY A 83 -34.73 -3.63 7.74
C GLY A 83 -35.56 -4.30 8.85
N ILE A 84 -35.24 -4.07 10.13
CA ILE A 84 -35.87 -4.80 11.25
C ILE A 84 -37.38 -4.59 11.35
N GLY A 85 -37.87 -3.44 10.87
CA GLY A 85 -39.31 -3.14 10.82
C GLY A 85 -40.11 -4.13 9.95
N LEU A 86 -39.47 -4.73 8.94
CA LEU A 86 -40.10 -5.77 8.09
C LEU A 86 -40.12 -7.15 8.77
N GLN A 87 -39.27 -7.39 9.79
CA GLN A 87 -39.32 -8.61 10.60
C GLN A 87 -40.38 -8.54 11.72
N ALA A 88 -40.86 -7.34 12.06
CA ALA A 88 -41.95 -7.11 13.03
C ALA A 88 -43.26 -7.83 12.67
N PHE A 89 -43.46 -8.19 11.40
CA PHE A 89 -44.63 -8.94 10.94
C PHE A 89 -44.71 -10.38 11.52
N GLY A 90 -43.63 -10.88 12.15
CA GLY A 90 -43.53 -12.21 12.74
C GLY A 90 -43.96 -12.34 14.21
N GLN A 91 -44.68 -11.37 14.79
CA GLN A 91 -45.05 -11.34 16.23
C GLN A 91 -43.86 -11.34 17.21
N ARG A 92 -42.63 -11.07 16.72
CA ARG A 92 -41.45 -10.86 17.55
C ARG A 92 -41.18 -9.38 17.74
N ASP A 93 -40.70 -9.00 18.92
CA ASP A 93 -40.35 -7.61 19.23
C ASP A 93 -39.13 -7.17 18.41
N PRO A 94 -39.25 -6.17 17.53
CA PRO A 94 -38.15 -5.71 16.67
C PRO A 94 -36.92 -5.23 17.46
N VAL A 95 -37.13 -4.67 18.66
CA VAL A 95 -36.01 -4.20 19.51
C VAL A 95 -35.21 -5.38 20.03
N VAL A 96 -35.88 -6.49 20.33
CA VAL A 96 -35.23 -7.71 20.82
C VAL A 96 -34.43 -8.36 19.70
N GLU A 97 -35.03 -8.51 18.51
CA GLU A 97 -34.35 -9.07 17.33
C GLU A 97 -33.14 -8.21 16.91
N TYR A 98 -33.28 -6.88 16.91
CA TYR A 98 -32.15 -5.97 16.64
C TYR A 98 -30.98 -6.20 17.59
N LYS A 99 -31.24 -6.40 18.89
CA LYS A 99 -30.19 -6.66 19.88
C LYS A 99 -29.51 -8.00 19.65
N PHE A 100 -30.26 -9.05 19.37
CA PHE A 100 -29.68 -10.38 19.11
C PHE A 100 -28.85 -10.38 17.82
N ALA A 101 -29.42 -9.91 16.71
CA ALA A 101 -28.71 -9.83 15.44
C ALA A 101 -27.50 -8.90 15.52
N GLY A 102 -27.64 -7.74 16.16
CA GLY A 102 -26.52 -6.81 16.34
C GLY A 102 -25.39 -7.40 17.19
N PHE A 103 -25.71 -8.19 18.22
CA PHE A 103 -24.71 -8.90 19.01
C PHE A 103 -23.99 -9.99 18.21
N GLU A 104 -24.73 -10.81 17.45
CA GLU A 104 -24.13 -11.82 16.56
C GLU A 104 -23.20 -11.19 15.52
N MET A 105 -23.60 -10.05 14.94
CA MET A 105 -22.76 -9.28 14.00
C MET A 105 -21.51 -8.70 14.67
N PHE A 106 -21.63 -8.26 15.93
CA PHE A 106 -20.49 -7.77 16.70
C PHE A 106 -19.48 -8.88 17.01
N ASP A 107 -19.93 -10.05 17.47
CA ASP A 107 -19.05 -11.20 17.72
C ASP A 107 -18.34 -11.64 16.43
N ALA A 108 -19.08 -11.71 15.31
CA ALA A 108 -18.51 -12.01 14.00
C ALA A 108 -17.47 -10.97 13.55
N MET A 109 -17.68 -9.69 13.87
CA MET A 109 -16.70 -8.63 13.59
C MET A 109 -15.42 -8.83 14.41
N ILE A 110 -15.53 -9.15 15.70
CA ILE A 110 -14.37 -9.39 16.57
C ILE A 110 -13.54 -10.60 16.09
N ASP A 111 -14.21 -11.68 15.70
CA ASP A 111 -13.58 -12.86 15.12
C ASP A 111 -12.86 -12.51 13.81
N ALA A 112 -13.52 -11.73 12.94
CA ALA A 112 -12.93 -11.28 11.67
C ALA A 112 -11.74 -10.33 11.86
N ILE A 113 -11.77 -9.44 12.87
CA ILE A 113 -10.62 -8.58 13.22
C ILE A 113 -9.44 -9.46 13.62
N SER A 114 -9.67 -10.47 14.45
CA SER A 114 -8.61 -11.37 14.93
C SER A 114 -7.99 -12.16 13.77
N GLU A 115 -8.82 -12.75 12.90
CA GLU A 115 -8.34 -13.50 11.74
C GLU A 115 -7.58 -12.62 10.75
N GLU A 116 -8.14 -11.47 10.36
CA GLU A 116 -7.55 -10.59 9.35
C GLU A 116 -6.24 -9.95 9.86
N THR A 117 -6.17 -9.62 11.16
CA THR A 117 -4.95 -9.09 11.77
C THR A 117 -3.82 -10.12 11.69
N VAL A 118 -4.07 -11.36 12.12
CA VAL A 118 -3.06 -12.44 12.07
C VAL A 118 -2.64 -12.71 10.64
N LYS A 119 -3.60 -12.79 9.71
CA LYS A 119 -3.34 -13.02 8.29
C LYS A 119 -2.46 -11.92 7.70
N ALA A 120 -2.81 -10.65 7.91
CA ALA A 120 -2.05 -9.51 7.40
C ALA A 120 -0.63 -9.46 7.98
N MET A 121 -0.49 -9.73 9.28
CA MET A 121 0.81 -9.77 9.97
C MET A 121 1.72 -10.86 9.43
N MET A 122 1.20 -12.07 9.24
CA MET A 122 1.98 -13.22 8.74
C MET A 122 2.42 -13.07 7.28
N HIS A 123 1.68 -12.29 6.49
CA HIS A 123 1.96 -12.07 5.07
C HIS A 123 2.70 -10.76 4.76
N VAL A 124 2.94 -9.92 5.76
CA VAL A 124 3.66 -8.66 5.56
C VAL A 124 5.08 -8.94 5.07
N GLN A 125 5.55 -8.19 4.08
CA GLN A 125 6.93 -8.25 3.60
C GLN A 125 7.52 -6.84 3.67
N ILE A 126 8.76 -6.75 4.16
CA ILE A 126 9.49 -5.50 4.14
C ILE A 126 9.93 -5.26 2.70
N GLU A 127 9.37 -4.23 2.05
CA GLU A 127 9.99 -3.71 0.84
C GLU A 127 11.31 -3.04 1.23
N GLN A 128 12.42 -3.80 1.18
CA GLN A 128 13.73 -3.17 1.12
C GLN A 128 13.76 -2.35 -0.16
N LYS A 129 13.82 -1.03 -0.01
CA LYS A 129 14.18 -0.13 -1.12
C LYS A 129 15.57 -0.55 -1.57
N VAL A 130 15.64 -1.41 -2.58
CA VAL A 130 16.89 -1.66 -3.31
C VAL A 130 17.22 -0.33 -3.96
N GLU A 131 18.11 0.45 -3.34
CA GLU A 131 18.75 1.56 -4.02
C GLU A 131 19.36 0.96 -5.29
N ARG A 132 18.81 1.33 -6.45
CA ARG A 132 19.39 0.96 -7.73
C ARG A 132 20.78 1.59 -7.76
N GLU A 133 21.81 0.80 -7.45
CA GLU A 133 23.16 1.13 -7.87
C GLU A 133 23.09 1.38 -9.38
N GLN A 134 23.41 2.60 -9.80
CA GLN A 134 23.50 2.93 -11.20
C GLN A 134 24.68 2.14 -11.79
N VAL A 135 24.45 0.89 -12.18
CA VAL A 135 25.39 0.07 -12.96
C VAL A 135 25.37 0.56 -14.41
N ALA A 136 25.76 1.82 -14.59
CA ALA A 136 26.23 2.39 -15.83
C ALA A 136 26.89 3.73 -15.48
N GLN A 137 28.16 3.67 -15.08
CA GLN A 137 29.02 4.79 -15.41
C GLN A 137 28.94 4.91 -16.93
N VAL A 138 28.38 6.01 -17.44
CA VAL A 138 28.28 6.28 -18.87
C VAL A 138 29.71 6.36 -19.40
N THR A 139 30.26 5.24 -19.83
CA THR A 139 31.50 5.19 -20.60
C THR A 139 31.17 5.84 -21.94
N GLY A 140 31.76 7.01 -22.14
CA GLY A 140 31.39 7.96 -23.17
C GLY A 140 31.21 7.33 -24.54
N THR A 141 30.07 7.62 -25.17
CA THR A 141 29.96 7.51 -26.62
C THR A 141 30.65 8.71 -27.22
N ASN A 142 31.85 8.48 -27.78
CA ASN A 142 32.63 9.36 -28.66
C ASN A 142 31.95 10.71 -28.98
N LYS A 143 32.14 11.70 -28.11
CA LYS A 143 31.90 13.10 -28.45
C LYS A 143 33.08 13.88 -27.93
N ASP A 144 33.89 14.28 -28.89
CA ASP A 144 35.06 15.15 -28.75
C ASP A 144 34.73 16.34 -27.83
N ASP A 145 35.36 16.39 -26.66
CA ASP A 145 35.09 17.35 -25.57
C ASP A 145 35.77 18.71 -25.80
N SER A 146 36.15 19.01 -27.04
CA SER A 146 36.97 20.18 -27.39
C SER A 146 36.17 21.41 -27.85
N ALA A 147 34.83 21.39 -27.83
CA ALA A 147 34.03 22.57 -28.13
C ALA A 147 32.74 22.66 -27.32
N VAL A 148 32.80 23.37 -26.18
CA VAL A 148 31.62 23.88 -25.49
C VAL A 148 30.95 24.93 -26.38
N ALA A 149 30.03 24.49 -27.25
CA ALA A 149 29.20 25.39 -28.04
C ALA A 149 28.17 26.08 -27.13
N THR A 150 28.60 27.16 -26.47
CA THR A 150 27.70 28.07 -25.77
C THR A 150 26.81 28.82 -26.77
N PRO A 151 25.53 29.09 -26.45
CA PRO A 151 24.64 29.82 -27.35
C PRO A 151 25.16 31.25 -27.56
N LYS A 152 25.53 31.59 -28.80
CA LYS A 152 26.02 32.93 -29.19
C LYS A 152 24.95 33.99 -28.92
N LYS A 153 25.12 34.73 -27.82
CA LYS A 153 24.33 35.91 -27.49
C LYS A 153 24.74 37.05 -28.43
N ARG A 154 23.78 37.69 -29.11
CA ARG A 154 24.05 38.76 -30.09
C ARG A 154 24.64 39.97 -29.37
N GLU A 155 25.85 40.38 -29.73
CA GLU A 155 26.59 41.47 -29.06
C GLU A 155 26.06 42.89 -29.39
N GLY A 156 25.17 43.02 -30.37
CA GLY A 156 24.65 44.31 -30.84
C GLY A 156 23.14 44.51 -30.61
N LYS A 157 22.74 45.75 -30.31
CA LYS A 157 21.33 46.16 -30.25
C LYS A 157 20.67 45.90 -31.60
N LYS A 158 19.55 45.16 -31.59
CA LYS A 158 18.75 44.89 -32.81
C LYS A 158 18.20 46.22 -33.34
N ILE A 159 18.71 46.66 -34.49
CA ILE A 159 18.23 47.87 -35.18
C ILE A 159 16.78 47.62 -35.63
N GLN A 160 15.86 48.45 -35.18
CA GLN A 160 14.46 48.37 -35.57
C GLN A 160 14.20 49.13 -36.89
N PRO A 161 13.17 48.78 -37.67
CA PRO A 161 12.92 49.39 -38.99
C PRO A 161 12.81 50.93 -38.99
N ASN A 162 12.39 51.55 -37.89
CA ASN A 162 12.25 53.01 -37.77
C ASN A 162 13.46 53.70 -37.11
N ASP A 163 14.47 52.97 -36.62
CA ASP A 163 15.65 53.55 -35.99
C ASP A 163 16.51 54.33 -37.00
N PRO A 164 17.33 55.29 -36.54
CA PRO A 164 18.31 55.95 -37.39
C PRO A 164 19.22 54.94 -38.07
N CYS A 165 19.40 55.09 -39.39
CA CYS A 165 20.21 54.16 -40.16
C CYS A 165 21.71 54.30 -39.79
N PRO A 166 22.42 53.20 -39.47
CA PRO A 166 23.81 53.25 -39.01
C PRO A 166 24.82 53.69 -40.08
N CYS A 167 24.42 53.81 -41.35
CA CYS A 167 25.27 54.32 -42.43
C CYS A 167 25.44 55.85 -42.40
N GLY A 168 24.87 56.55 -41.42
CA GLY A 168 25.01 58.01 -41.27
C GLY A 168 24.16 58.83 -42.24
N SER A 169 23.24 58.22 -42.99
CA SER A 169 22.43 58.89 -44.02
C SER A 169 21.32 59.82 -43.48
N GLY A 170 21.12 59.88 -42.17
CA GLY A 170 20.05 60.66 -41.51
C GLY A 170 18.62 60.13 -41.73
N LYS A 171 18.43 59.05 -42.49
CA LYS A 171 17.11 58.43 -42.78
C LYS A 171 16.81 57.26 -41.83
N LYS A 172 15.53 56.92 -41.66
CA LYS A 172 15.09 55.70 -40.93
C LYS A 172 15.61 54.43 -41.64
N TYR A 173 15.98 53.39 -40.89
CA TYR A 173 16.62 52.17 -41.41
C TYR A 173 15.85 51.52 -42.57
N LYS A 174 14.51 51.37 -42.46
CA LYS A 174 13.64 50.82 -43.52
C LYS A 174 13.63 51.64 -44.82
N MET A 175 13.96 52.92 -44.73
CA MET A 175 13.99 53.84 -45.88
C MET A 175 15.41 53.98 -46.47
N CYS A 176 16.40 53.29 -45.89
CA CYS A 176 17.80 53.32 -46.31
C CYS A 176 18.36 51.90 -46.48
N CYS A 177 19.31 51.46 -45.63
CA CYS A 177 19.94 50.15 -45.74
C CYS A 177 18.97 48.97 -45.60
N GLY A 178 17.83 49.16 -44.92
CA GLY A 178 16.77 48.16 -44.79
C GLY A 178 15.73 48.18 -45.91
N LYS A 179 15.89 48.99 -46.97
CA LYS A 179 14.87 49.11 -48.04
C LYS A 179 14.86 47.93 -49.02
N LYS A 180 15.93 47.11 -49.04
CA LYS A 180 16.09 45.96 -49.96
C LYS A 180 15.95 44.60 -49.26
N PHE A 181 15.53 44.59 -47.99
CA PHE A 181 15.26 43.39 -47.20
C PHE A 181 13.80 43.37 -46.75
#